data_AF-A0A327WCX4-F1
#
_entry.id   AF-A0A327WCX4-F1
#
_cell.length_a   1.000
_cell.length_b   1.000
_cell.length_c   1.000
_cell.angle_alpha   90.00
_cell.angle_beta   90.00
_cell.angle_gamma   90.00
#
_symmetry.space_group_name_H-M   'P 1'
#
loop_
_entity.id
_entity.type
_entity.pdbx_description
1 polymer ?
#
loop_
_entity_poly.entity_id
_entity_poly.type
_entity_poly.pdbx_seq_one_letter_code
_entity_poly.pdbx_strand_id
1 'polypeptide(L)'
;MKKHYHYLLLLLVFIALSPAAIAQLKIGDNPSTINKASVLELESLRQGLLLPRIVDTTLAPLNAAPDGMIIFFTQNKSLLVRRNGYWSKLADSLSLTANSWNLAGNAGTNPTNNYIGTSDGQALSIRTNATEAIHVNTDQSVQLKNVPQSTTLITTLVIDPTTGTVSQRSLSSAAFTNAIQSINGLKNLGVTIKADTANAAFGVTANPADSSVTMNIPIVNGTTQKTGLLTYADWVSFSSKQQAITVGALLAASTPNGLTISPTGELQLGPADVTNPGAVTTTAQTFAGQKTFRDSLTAGAGLNVTGGTSISNGLTVTAGGANISGTLTLGTTPNNVSTATSYVLFRNPTTGAVEKRLVDSSAFSAGLKSINSQTGPAISLATGNTGTDFNIDSTTTANKIVFNLPDAALTARGAVTTGTQSFAGTKTFRDSVSVGKAANIGSTADANSTLQVTGSMALNIVTVTSTYTLLATDNTVLANTTSAGITVTLPSPSGITGRIYTIKKIGTGGIDNSLTINPTGGTIDGASTYIIYNDYSYVTLQTDGSNWYVIRK
;
A
#
# COMPACT_ATOMS: atom_id res chain seq x y z
N MET A 1 37.93 -31.76 -62.59
CA MET A 1 38.95 -32.84 -62.53
C MET A 1 38.38 -33.99 -61.69
N LYS A 2 38.43 -35.23 -62.21
CA LYS A 2 38.04 -36.49 -61.54
C LYS A 2 39.25 -37.43 -61.62
N LYS A 3 39.51 -38.21 -60.56
CA LYS A 3 40.17 -39.54 -60.47
C LYS A 3 41.13 -39.59 -59.27
N HIS A 4 40.84 -40.41 -58.26
CA HIS A 4 41.75 -41.37 -57.58
C HIS A 4 41.09 -41.89 -56.29
N TYR A 5 40.66 -43.16 -56.32
CA TYR A 5 39.78 -43.80 -55.33
C TYR A 5 40.19 -45.23 -54.93
N HIS A 6 41.30 -45.81 -55.41
CA HIS A 6 41.43 -47.28 -55.40
C HIS A 6 42.19 -47.93 -54.23
N TYR A 7 43.03 -47.23 -53.47
CA TYR A 7 43.93 -47.87 -52.48
C TYR A 7 43.58 -47.60 -51.01
N LEU A 8 42.89 -46.50 -50.71
CA LEU A 8 42.20 -46.30 -49.44
C LEU A 8 41.05 -47.32 -49.25
N LEU A 9 40.73 -48.03 -50.33
CA LEU A 9 39.65 -49.00 -50.46
C LEU A 9 39.91 -50.33 -49.74
N LEU A 10 41.15 -50.69 -49.38
CA LEU A 10 41.46 -52.05 -48.87
C LEU A 10 41.71 -52.11 -47.35
N LEU A 11 42.21 -51.04 -46.72
CA LEU A 11 42.50 -51.03 -45.26
C LEU A 11 41.27 -50.69 -44.42
N LEU A 12 40.38 -49.84 -44.95
CA LEU A 12 39.07 -49.63 -44.35
C LEU A 12 38.17 -50.88 -44.42
N VAL A 13 38.51 -51.85 -45.28
CA VAL A 13 37.77 -53.12 -45.40
C VAL A 13 38.03 -54.08 -44.23
N PHE A 14 39.09 -53.93 -43.41
CA PHE A 14 39.33 -54.84 -42.26
C PHE A 14 38.90 -54.27 -40.90
N ILE A 15 38.76 -52.95 -40.75
CA ILE A 15 37.98 -52.35 -39.63
C ILE A 15 36.47 -52.58 -39.84
N ALA A 16 36.10 -52.98 -41.06
CA ALA A 16 34.76 -53.42 -41.43
C ALA A 16 34.40 -54.87 -41.04
N LEU A 17 35.14 -55.56 -40.14
CA LEU A 17 34.82 -56.97 -39.77
C LEU A 17 34.69 -57.31 -38.27
N SER A 18 34.77 -56.36 -37.33
CA SER A 18 34.21 -56.61 -35.99
C SER A 18 32.74 -56.21 -35.99
N PRO A 19 31.76 -57.14 -35.95
CA PRO A 19 30.41 -56.72 -35.60
C PRO A 19 30.48 -56.19 -34.16
N ALA A 20 30.27 -54.88 -34.02
CA ALA A 20 30.00 -54.26 -32.74
C ALA A 20 28.90 -55.08 -32.07
N ALA A 21 29.18 -55.64 -30.89
CA ALA A 21 28.17 -56.34 -30.12
C ALA A 21 27.10 -55.32 -29.70
N ILE A 22 26.04 -55.19 -30.50
CA ILE A 22 24.83 -54.49 -30.09
C ILE A 22 24.12 -55.42 -29.12
N ALA A 23 24.44 -55.29 -27.83
CA ALA A 23 23.70 -55.97 -26.78
C ALA A 23 22.32 -55.33 -26.68
N GLN A 24 21.29 -56.09 -27.03
CA GLN A 24 19.92 -55.74 -26.72
C GLN A 24 19.73 -55.82 -25.21
N LEU A 25 19.18 -54.77 -24.60
CA LEU A 25 19.05 -54.68 -23.15
C LEU A 25 17.69 -55.26 -22.73
N LYS A 26 17.71 -56.40 -22.05
CA LYS A 26 16.55 -56.92 -21.31
C LYS A 26 16.78 -56.73 -19.81
N ILE A 27 15.79 -56.18 -19.13
CA ILE A 27 15.80 -55.98 -17.67
C ILE A 27 14.55 -56.67 -17.12
N GLY A 28 14.72 -57.68 -16.27
CA GLY A 28 13.58 -58.43 -15.76
C GLY A 28 13.88 -59.82 -15.21
N ASP A 29 12.82 -60.57 -14.97
CA ASP A 29 12.84 -61.88 -14.31
C ASP A 29 13.58 -62.96 -15.12
N ASN A 30 13.59 -62.89 -16.47
CA ASN A 30 14.30 -63.83 -17.37
C ASN A 30 15.26 -63.12 -18.35
N PRO A 31 16.39 -62.57 -17.88
CA PRO A 31 17.24 -61.67 -18.67
C PRO A 31 18.07 -62.36 -19.77
N SER A 32 18.16 -63.69 -19.77
CA SER A 32 18.95 -64.46 -20.75
C SER A 32 18.19 -64.88 -22.01
N THR A 33 16.86 -64.73 -22.04
CA THR A 33 16.01 -65.01 -23.20
C THR A 33 15.42 -63.71 -23.74
N ILE A 34 15.96 -63.29 -24.89
CA ILE A 34 15.70 -61.96 -25.45
C ILE A 34 14.80 -62.05 -26.69
N ASN A 35 13.78 -61.20 -26.78
CA ASN A 35 12.93 -61.10 -27.97
C ASN A 35 13.62 -60.27 -29.06
N LYS A 36 14.01 -60.90 -30.17
CA LYS A 36 14.75 -60.26 -31.27
C LYS A 36 14.03 -59.08 -31.96
N ALA A 37 12.73 -58.88 -31.70
CA ALA A 37 11.94 -57.79 -32.28
C ALA A 37 11.96 -56.48 -31.47
N SER A 38 12.56 -56.46 -30.27
CA SER A 38 12.66 -55.26 -29.44
C SER A 38 14.11 -54.76 -29.36
N VAL A 39 14.32 -53.49 -28.98
CA VAL A 39 15.65 -52.94 -28.67
C VAL A 39 15.86 -52.82 -27.15
N LEU A 40 14.77 -52.65 -26.41
CA LEU A 40 14.69 -52.66 -24.94
C LEU A 40 13.46 -53.48 -24.53
N GLU A 41 13.66 -54.46 -23.64
CA GLU A 41 12.58 -55.28 -23.08
C GLU A 41 12.57 -55.17 -21.55
N LEU A 42 11.40 -54.88 -20.99
CA LEU A 42 11.18 -54.81 -19.55
C LEU A 42 10.19 -55.91 -19.18
N GLU A 43 10.65 -56.92 -18.44
CA GLU A 43 9.83 -58.06 -18.04
C GLU A 43 9.71 -58.11 -16.52
N SER A 44 8.52 -57.84 -16.01
CA SER A 44 8.21 -58.08 -14.60
C SER A 44 6.72 -58.29 -14.43
N LEU A 45 6.33 -59.15 -13.49
CA LEU A 45 4.94 -59.35 -13.10
C LEU A 45 4.45 -58.31 -12.07
N ARG A 46 5.36 -57.57 -11.44
CA ARG A 46 5.04 -56.70 -10.28
C ARG A 46 5.63 -55.30 -10.39
N GLN A 47 6.51 -55.06 -11.35
CA GLN A 47 7.14 -53.76 -11.60
C GLN A 47 6.80 -53.29 -13.01
N GLY A 48 6.79 -51.98 -13.21
CA GLY A 48 6.49 -51.37 -14.50
C GLY A 48 7.48 -50.27 -14.84
N LEU A 49 7.44 -49.80 -16.08
CA LEU A 49 8.22 -48.64 -16.49
C LEU A 49 7.61 -47.38 -15.90
N LEU A 50 8.31 -46.76 -14.95
CA LEU A 50 7.94 -45.43 -14.47
C LEU A 50 8.58 -44.38 -15.39
N LEU A 51 7.74 -43.75 -16.21
CA LEU A 51 8.17 -42.70 -17.12
C LEU A 51 8.48 -41.38 -16.39
N PRO A 52 9.37 -40.53 -16.96
CA PRO A 52 9.61 -39.20 -16.42
C PRO A 52 8.31 -38.42 -16.22
N ARG A 53 8.16 -37.89 -15.00
CA ARG A 53 6.95 -37.20 -14.56
C ARG A 53 7.13 -35.71 -14.81
N ILE A 54 6.56 -35.25 -15.93
CA ILE A 54 6.76 -33.90 -16.44
C ILE A 54 5.52 -33.07 -16.16
N VAL A 55 5.70 -31.86 -15.61
CA VAL A 55 4.62 -30.92 -15.31
C VAL A 55 4.40 -29.89 -16.42
N ASP A 56 5.45 -29.58 -17.17
CA ASP A 56 5.43 -28.61 -18.27
C ASP A 56 6.32 -29.12 -19.42
N THR A 57 5.71 -29.27 -20.59
CA THR A 57 6.36 -29.80 -21.80
C THR A 57 6.75 -28.71 -22.79
N THR A 58 6.48 -27.44 -22.45
CA THR A 58 6.76 -26.27 -23.31
C THR A 58 8.15 -25.68 -23.10
N LEU A 59 8.91 -26.20 -22.13
CA LEU A 59 10.27 -25.78 -21.81
C LEU A 59 11.33 -26.67 -22.50
N ALA A 60 12.50 -26.08 -22.79
CA ALA A 60 13.62 -26.83 -23.34
C ALA A 60 14.19 -27.82 -22.30
N PRO A 61 14.59 -29.04 -22.72
CA PRO A 61 14.66 -29.52 -24.11
C PRO A 61 13.35 -30.15 -24.65
N LEU A 62 12.30 -30.30 -23.84
CA LEU A 62 11.09 -31.04 -24.22
C LEU A 62 10.20 -30.32 -25.26
N ASN A 63 10.35 -29.01 -25.40
CA ASN A 63 9.68 -28.22 -26.44
C ASN A 63 10.13 -28.59 -27.87
N ALA A 64 11.33 -29.16 -28.02
CA ALA A 64 11.89 -29.66 -29.28
C ALA A 64 12.13 -31.18 -29.24
N ALA A 65 11.46 -31.91 -28.35
CA ALA A 65 11.58 -33.36 -28.26
C ALA A 65 11.20 -34.03 -29.59
N PRO A 66 11.93 -35.08 -30.01
CA PRO A 66 11.59 -35.86 -31.20
C PRO A 66 10.27 -36.63 -31.03
N ASP A 67 9.59 -36.85 -32.16
CA ASP A 67 8.35 -37.62 -32.21
C ASP A 67 8.57 -39.09 -31.77
N GLY A 68 7.56 -39.66 -31.13
CA GLY A 68 7.62 -40.99 -30.51
C GLY A 68 8.07 -40.98 -29.05
N MET A 69 8.59 -39.87 -28.52
CA MET A 69 8.93 -39.75 -27.10
C MET A 69 7.67 -39.85 -26.22
N ILE A 70 7.75 -40.61 -25.12
CA ILE A 70 6.63 -40.84 -24.19
C ILE A 70 7.00 -40.34 -22.80
N ILE A 71 6.07 -39.63 -22.18
CA ILE A 71 6.20 -39.09 -20.81
C ILE A 71 4.91 -39.33 -20.02
N PHE A 72 5.01 -39.26 -18.69
CA PHE A 72 3.84 -39.12 -17.85
C PHE A 72 3.63 -37.64 -17.51
N PHE A 73 2.59 -37.04 -18.08
CA PHE A 73 2.27 -35.63 -17.83
C PHE A 73 1.42 -35.50 -16.57
N THR A 74 1.95 -34.81 -15.56
CA THR A 74 1.41 -34.89 -14.20
C THR A 74 0.16 -34.04 -14.00
N GLN A 75 0.01 -32.91 -14.70
CA GLN A 75 -1.19 -32.07 -14.56
C GLN A 75 -2.47 -32.83 -14.94
N ASN A 76 -2.43 -33.56 -16.06
CA ASN A 76 -3.59 -34.32 -16.55
C ASN A 76 -3.53 -35.80 -16.13
N LYS A 77 -2.53 -36.19 -15.34
CA LYS A 77 -2.25 -37.57 -14.90
C LYS A 77 -2.34 -38.57 -16.05
N SER A 78 -1.74 -38.26 -17.19
CA SER A 78 -1.90 -39.05 -18.42
C SER A 78 -0.59 -39.26 -19.16
N LEU A 79 -0.54 -40.34 -19.92
CA LEU A 79 0.54 -40.56 -20.88
C LEU A 79 0.37 -39.63 -22.07
N LEU A 80 1.45 -38.91 -22.39
CA LEU A 80 1.57 -38.15 -23.63
C LEU A 80 2.65 -38.78 -24.50
N VAL A 81 2.37 -38.81 -25.81
CA VAL A 81 3.36 -39.13 -26.83
C VAL A 81 3.58 -37.90 -27.72
N ARG A 82 4.84 -37.61 -28.01
CA ARG A 82 5.19 -36.57 -28.98
C ARG A 82 4.85 -37.06 -30.38
N ARG A 83 4.11 -36.28 -31.15
CA ARG A 83 3.79 -36.59 -32.55
C ARG A 83 3.55 -35.31 -33.35
N ASN A 84 4.15 -35.23 -34.53
CA ASN A 84 4.08 -34.11 -35.46
C ASN A 84 4.35 -32.76 -34.79
N GLY A 85 5.29 -32.71 -33.84
CA GLY A 85 5.62 -31.46 -33.14
C GLY A 85 4.61 -31.03 -32.07
N TYR A 86 3.71 -31.92 -31.63
CA TYR A 86 2.78 -31.70 -30.52
C TYR A 86 2.84 -32.83 -29.48
N TRP A 87 2.55 -32.49 -28.23
CA TRP A 87 2.39 -33.48 -27.15
C TRP A 87 0.93 -33.92 -27.09
N SER A 88 0.66 -35.13 -27.57
CA SER A 88 -0.70 -35.65 -27.71
C SER A 88 -0.98 -36.70 -26.64
N LYS A 89 -2.16 -36.61 -26.02
CA LYS A 89 -2.62 -37.60 -25.04
C LYS A 89 -2.98 -38.90 -25.75
N LEU A 90 -2.48 -40.03 -25.24
CA LEU A 90 -2.99 -41.33 -25.67
C LEU A 90 -4.40 -41.53 -25.10
N ALA A 91 -5.35 -41.87 -25.96
CA ALA A 91 -6.73 -42.11 -25.56
C ALA A 91 -6.83 -43.41 -24.74
N ASP A 92 -7.58 -43.35 -23.65
CA ASP A 92 -7.99 -44.51 -22.85
C ASP A 92 -9.38 -44.95 -23.31
N SER A 93 -9.59 -46.26 -23.49
CA SER A 93 -10.86 -46.86 -23.92
C SER A 93 -12.02 -46.50 -22.98
N LEU A 94 -11.76 -46.25 -21.69
CA LEU A 94 -12.78 -45.79 -20.73
C LEU A 94 -13.27 -44.36 -21.02
N SER A 95 -12.45 -43.51 -21.63
CA SER A 95 -12.82 -42.12 -21.98
C SER A 95 -13.59 -42.00 -23.30
N LEU A 96 -13.44 -42.98 -24.19
CA LEU A 96 -14.10 -43.03 -25.50
C LEU A 96 -15.53 -43.58 -25.41
N THR A 97 -15.78 -44.56 -24.53
CA THR A 97 -17.09 -45.20 -24.34
C THR A 97 -18.11 -44.32 -23.62
N ALA A 98 -17.66 -43.41 -22.75
CA ALA A 98 -18.55 -42.50 -22.03
C ALA A 98 -19.11 -41.35 -22.89
N ASN A 99 -18.42 -40.98 -23.98
CA ASN A 99 -18.73 -39.78 -24.77
C ASN A 99 -19.10 -40.07 -26.24
N SER A 100 -19.44 -41.32 -26.57
CA SER A 100 -19.80 -41.75 -27.94
C SER A 100 -21.09 -42.59 -27.93
N TRP A 101 -21.87 -42.53 -29.02
CA TRP A 101 -22.99 -43.44 -29.26
C TRP A 101 -22.54 -44.75 -29.91
N ASN A 102 -22.91 -45.88 -29.32
CA ASN A 102 -22.48 -47.21 -29.74
C ASN A 102 -23.53 -47.88 -30.65
N LEU A 103 -23.08 -48.75 -31.56
CA LEU A 103 -23.95 -49.48 -32.51
C LEU A 103 -24.98 -50.40 -31.83
N ALA A 104 -24.63 -50.99 -30.68
CA ALA A 104 -25.53 -51.80 -29.87
C ALA A 104 -26.36 -50.96 -28.87
N GLY A 105 -26.19 -49.64 -28.88
CA GLY A 105 -26.80 -48.71 -27.93
C GLY A 105 -25.96 -48.45 -26.69
N ASN A 106 -26.37 -47.44 -25.91
CA ASN A 106 -25.75 -47.06 -24.64
C ASN A 106 -26.75 -47.30 -23.50
N ALA A 107 -26.31 -47.95 -22.43
CA ALA A 107 -27.12 -48.14 -21.22
C ALA A 107 -26.93 -46.97 -20.23
N GLY A 108 -27.97 -46.64 -19.46
CA GLY A 108 -27.90 -45.64 -18.37
C GLY A 108 -27.87 -44.18 -18.79
N THR A 109 -28.32 -43.85 -20.01
CA THR A 109 -28.37 -42.47 -20.51
C THR A 109 -29.40 -41.61 -19.78
N ASN A 110 -29.12 -40.31 -19.68
CA ASN A 110 -30.09 -39.31 -19.23
C ASN A 110 -30.62 -38.50 -20.44
N PRO A 111 -31.92 -38.54 -20.76
CA PRO A 111 -32.48 -37.89 -21.95
C PRO A 111 -32.28 -36.37 -22.03
N THR A 112 -32.06 -35.68 -20.90
CA THR A 112 -31.81 -34.23 -20.90
C THR A 112 -30.40 -33.89 -21.36
N ASN A 113 -29.43 -34.76 -21.08
CA ASN A 113 -28.00 -34.47 -21.26
C ASN A 113 -27.34 -35.36 -22.32
N ASN A 114 -27.96 -36.49 -22.67
CA ASN A 114 -27.42 -37.46 -23.62
C ASN A 114 -28.41 -37.65 -24.76
N TYR A 115 -28.02 -37.24 -25.96
CA TYR A 115 -28.84 -37.33 -27.15
C TYR A 115 -27.99 -37.66 -28.37
N ILE A 116 -28.62 -38.25 -29.40
CA ILE A 116 -28.06 -38.31 -30.74
C ILE A 116 -28.53 -37.05 -31.44
N GLY A 117 -27.61 -36.13 -31.72
CA GLY A 117 -27.97 -34.86 -32.34
C GLY A 117 -26.84 -33.86 -32.38
N THR A 118 -27.20 -32.68 -32.83
CA THR A 118 -26.39 -31.48 -32.86
C THR A 118 -26.69 -30.65 -31.61
N SER A 119 -25.66 -30.08 -30.99
CA SER A 119 -25.82 -29.16 -29.86
C SER A 119 -25.94 -27.70 -30.30
N ASP A 120 -25.68 -27.44 -31.59
CA ASP A 120 -25.85 -26.16 -32.24
C ASP A 120 -27.14 -26.14 -33.08
N GLY A 121 -27.48 -24.97 -33.62
CA GLY A 121 -28.68 -24.75 -34.42
C GLY A 121 -28.64 -25.37 -35.81
N GLN A 122 -27.91 -26.47 -36.00
CA GLN A 122 -27.81 -27.21 -37.25
C GLN A 122 -28.73 -28.43 -37.22
N ALA A 123 -29.23 -28.82 -38.40
CA ALA A 123 -30.15 -29.95 -38.50
C ALA A 123 -29.42 -31.29 -38.36
N LEU A 124 -30.09 -32.29 -37.78
CA LEU A 124 -29.60 -33.67 -37.73
C LEU A 124 -30.12 -34.46 -38.93
N SER A 125 -29.19 -35.08 -39.66
CA SER A 125 -29.48 -35.93 -40.82
C SER A 125 -29.23 -37.40 -40.49
N ILE A 126 -30.27 -38.24 -40.57
CA ILE A 126 -30.14 -39.70 -40.44
C ILE A 126 -30.31 -40.32 -41.84
N ARG A 127 -29.29 -41.06 -42.27
CA ARG A 127 -29.13 -41.50 -43.66
C ARG A 127 -28.95 -43.00 -43.80
N THR A 128 -29.35 -43.53 -44.95
CA THR A 128 -28.98 -44.86 -45.45
C THR A 128 -28.44 -44.71 -46.87
N ASN A 129 -27.29 -45.34 -47.18
CA ASN A 129 -26.62 -45.18 -48.47
C ASN A 129 -26.45 -43.69 -48.89
N ALA A 130 -26.01 -42.86 -47.94
CA ALA A 130 -25.87 -41.41 -48.09
C ALA A 130 -27.15 -40.62 -48.46
N THR A 131 -28.33 -41.26 -48.48
CA THR A 131 -29.63 -40.62 -48.71
C THR A 131 -30.32 -40.36 -47.39
N GLU A 132 -30.82 -39.14 -47.19
CA GLU A 132 -31.53 -38.77 -45.96
C GLU A 132 -32.93 -39.37 -45.91
N ALA A 133 -33.19 -40.10 -44.82
CA ALA A 133 -34.49 -40.72 -44.58
C ALA A 133 -35.29 -39.94 -43.53
N ILE A 134 -34.59 -39.50 -42.47
CA ILE A 134 -35.17 -38.69 -41.40
C ILE A 134 -34.31 -37.44 -41.25
N HIS A 135 -34.97 -36.29 -41.25
CA HIS A 135 -34.35 -35.01 -41.01
C HIS A 135 -35.00 -34.37 -39.79
N VAL A 136 -34.21 -34.07 -38.77
CA VAL A 136 -34.65 -33.23 -37.66
C VAL A 136 -34.17 -31.83 -37.98
N ASN A 137 -35.11 -30.97 -38.35
CA ASN A 137 -34.81 -29.58 -38.68
C ASN A 137 -34.30 -28.84 -37.45
N THR A 138 -33.71 -27.68 -37.69
CA THR A 138 -33.22 -26.76 -36.65
C THR A 138 -34.35 -26.26 -35.73
N ASP A 139 -35.58 -26.31 -36.20
CA ASP A 139 -36.80 -25.97 -35.45
C ASP A 139 -37.39 -27.16 -34.68
N GLN A 140 -36.66 -28.27 -34.61
CA GLN A 140 -37.04 -29.53 -33.97
C GLN A 140 -38.21 -30.27 -34.65
N SER A 141 -38.71 -29.80 -35.79
CA SER A 141 -39.67 -30.56 -36.57
C SER A 141 -39.00 -31.74 -37.26
N VAL A 142 -39.71 -32.88 -37.31
CA VAL A 142 -39.22 -34.09 -37.97
C VAL A 142 -39.84 -34.21 -39.35
N GLN A 143 -38.99 -34.33 -40.37
CA GLN A 143 -39.39 -34.65 -41.73
C GLN A 143 -39.04 -36.09 -42.06
N LEU A 144 -40.05 -36.86 -42.43
CA LEU A 144 -39.88 -38.17 -43.05
C LEU A 144 -39.79 -37.96 -44.56
N LYS A 145 -38.58 -38.07 -45.12
CA LYS A 145 -38.27 -37.59 -46.48
C LYS A 145 -38.76 -38.54 -47.58
N ASN A 146 -39.05 -39.79 -47.26
CA ASN A 146 -39.48 -40.79 -48.23
C ASN A 146 -40.63 -41.65 -47.67
N VAL A 147 -41.83 -41.08 -47.61
CA VAL A 147 -43.06 -41.79 -47.22
C VAL A 147 -43.86 -42.13 -48.47
N PRO A 148 -44.00 -43.42 -48.84
CA PRO A 148 -44.75 -43.82 -50.03
C PRO A 148 -46.23 -43.38 -49.96
N GLN A 149 -46.77 -42.87 -51.08
CA GLN A 149 -48.18 -42.48 -51.17
C GLN A 149 -49.10 -43.70 -51.28
N SER A 150 -50.11 -43.79 -50.41
CA SER A 150 -51.20 -44.78 -50.53
C SER A 150 -52.26 -44.27 -51.50
N THR A 151 -52.56 -45.05 -52.56
CA THR A 151 -53.54 -44.68 -53.60
C THR A 151 -54.93 -45.28 -53.38
N THR A 152 -55.12 -46.08 -52.32
CA THR A 152 -56.36 -46.86 -52.12
C THR A 152 -57.07 -46.60 -50.78
N LEU A 153 -56.41 -46.02 -49.78
CA LEU A 153 -57.00 -45.75 -48.46
C LEU A 153 -56.52 -44.39 -47.90
N ILE A 154 -57.44 -43.62 -47.30
CA ILE A 154 -57.07 -42.52 -46.41
C ILE A 154 -56.75 -43.14 -45.05
N THR A 155 -55.50 -43.58 -44.89
CA THR A 155 -54.94 -43.85 -43.56
C THR A 155 -54.36 -42.57 -43.03
N THR A 156 -54.97 -42.00 -42.00
CA THR A 156 -54.43 -40.84 -41.31
C THR A 156 -53.54 -41.29 -40.17
N LEU A 157 -52.47 -40.53 -39.95
CA LEU A 157 -51.63 -40.65 -38.77
C LEU A 157 -52.23 -39.73 -37.71
N VAL A 158 -52.74 -40.30 -36.63
CA VAL A 158 -53.31 -39.56 -35.50
C VAL A 158 -52.23 -39.45 -34.43
N ILE A 159 -51.95 -38.22 -34.01
CA ILE A 159 -51.04 -37.94 -32.91
C ILE A 159 -51.91 -37.74 -31.67
N ASP A 160 -51.65 -38.50 -30.60
CA ASP A 160 -52.19 -38.19 -29.29
C ASP A 160 -51.56 -36.87 -28.82
N PRO A 161 -52.35 -35.80 -28.65
CA PRO A 161 -51.80 -34.48 -28.33
C PRO A 161 -51.22 -34.40 -26.91
N THR A 162 -51.54 -35.34 -26.03
CA THR A 162 -51.05 -35.37 -24.65
C THR A 162 -49.74 -36.13 -24.53
N THR A 163 -49.59 -37.20 -25.32
CA THR A 163 -48.43 -38.11 -25.21
C THR A 163 -47.46 -38.01 -26.40
N GLY A 164 -47.86 -37.37 -27.50
CA GLY A 164 -47.11 -37.33 -28.75
C GLY A 164 -47.11 -38.67 -29.51
N THR A 165 -47.85 -39.67 -29.03
CA THR A 165 -47.86 -41.01 -29.62
C THR A 165 -48.54 -41.00 -30.98
N VAL A 166 -47.91 -41.63 -31.97
CA VAL A 166 -48.33 -41.63 -33.36
C VAL A 166 -49.01 -42.97 -33.72
N SER A 167 -50.27 -42.95 -34.18
CA SER A 167 -51.06 -44.15 -34.52
C SER A 167 -51.70 -44.06 -35.92
N GLN A 168 -51.79 -45.16 -36.66
CA GLN A 168 -52.40 -45.21 -38.00
C GLN A 168 -53.89 -45.60 -37.94
N ARG A 169 -54.78 -44.84 -38.61
CA ARG A 169 -56.22 -45.13 -38.67
C ARG A 169 -56.81 -44.98 -40.08
N SER A 170 -57.54 -45.99 -40.56
CA SER A 170 -58.26 -45.97 -41.85
C SER A 170 -59.64 -45.30 -41.70
N LEU A 171 -60.00 -44.34 -42.55
CA LEU A 171 -61.30 -43.65 -42.55
C LEU A 171 -62.13 -43.97 -43.81
N SER A 172 -63.46 -44.10 -43.67
CA SER A 172 -64.40 -44.34 -44.79
C SER A 172 -65.04 -43.03 -45.30
N SER A 173 -65.47 -43.00 -46.56
CA SER A 173 -66.14 -41.83 -47.19
C SER A 173 -67.43 -41.42 -46.48
N ALA A 174 -68.14 -42.37 -45.85
CA ALA A 174 -69.36 -42.10 -45.06
C ALA A 174 -69.09 -41.29 -43.78
N ALA A 175 -67.87 -41.36 -43.23
CA ALA A 175 -67.51 -40.60 -42.03
C ALA A 175 -67.42 -39.08 -42.29
N PHE A 176 -67.22 -38.67 -43.54
CA PHE A 176 -67.21 -37.25 -43.92
C PHE A 176 -68.61 -36.71 -44.26
N THR A 177 -69.48 -37.50 -44.89
CA THR A 177 -70.81 -37.05 -45.32
C THR A 177 -71.72 -36.71 -44.13
N ASN A 178 -71.66 -37.49 -43.04
CA ASN A 178 -72.46 -37.24 -41.84
C ASN A 178 -71.93 -36.07 -40.99
N ALA A 179 -70.65 -35.72 -41.10
CA ALA A 179 -70.05 -34.59 -40.39
C ALA A 179 -70.51 -33.23 -40.98
N ILE A 180 -70.90 -33.17 -42.26
CA ILE A 180 -71.41 -31.96 -42.92
C ILE A 180 -72.94 -31.84 -42.79
N GLN A 181 -73.65 -32.94 -42.51
CA GLN A 181 -75.12 -33.01 -42.41
C GLN A 181 -75.73 -32.35 -41.15
N SER A 182 -74.94 -31.86 -40.21
CA SER A 182 -75.44 -31.30 -38.93
C SER A 182 -75.75 -29.80 -38.94
N ILE A 183 -75.77 -29.15 -40.11
CA ILE A 183 -76.23 -27.76 -40.24
C ILE A 183 -77.47 -27.70 -41.15
N ASN A 184 -78.65 -27.80 -40.52
CA ASN A 184 -79.94 -27.30 -41.01
C ASN A 184 -80.43 -27.70 -42.42
N GLY A 185 -80.14 -28.90 -42.92
CA GLY A 185 -81.02 -29.59 -43.88
C GLY A 185 -81.26 -28.96 -45.27
N LEU A 186 -80.43 -28.03 -45.73
CA LEU A 186 -80.61 -27.39 -47.05
C LEU A 186 -80.02 -28.27 -48.16
N LYS A 187 -80.86 -28.63 -49.14
CA LYS A 187 -80.53 -29.68 -50.13
C LYS A 187 -80.37 -29.25 -51.59
N ASN A 188 -80.65 -28.01 -52.00
CA ASN A 188 -80.25 -27.44 -53.31
C ASN A 188 -80.83 -26.03 -53.49
N LEU A 189 -80.04 -25.10 -54.05
CA LEU A 189 -80.30 -23.67 -54.36
C LEU A 189 -80.01 -22.68 -53.22
N GLY A 190 -79.13 -21.73 -53.52
CA GLY A 190 -78.32 -20.98 -52.56
C GLY A 190 -79.08 -20.07 -51.60
N VAL A 191 -78.39 -19.71 -50.52
CA VAL A 191 -78.83 -18.68 -49.57
C VAL A 191 -79.00 -17.36 -50.31
N THR A 192 -80.23 -16.85 -50.36
CA THR A 192 -80.50 -15.51 -50.89
C THR A 192 -80.56 -14.53 -49.73
N ILE A 193 -79.50 -13.73 -49.55
CA ILE A 193 -79.49 -12.63 -48.59
C ILE A 193 -80.07 -11.40 -49.31
N LYS A 194 -81.21 -10.90 -48.83
CA LYS A 194 -81.79 -9.63 -49.32
C LYS A 194 -81.68 -8.60 -48.19
N ALA A 195 -80.98 -7.51 -48.47
CA ALA A 195 -81.08 -6.31 -47.66
C ALA A 195 -82.26 -5.50 -48.21
N ASP A 196 -83.29 -5.31 -47.39
CA ASP A 196 -84.51 -4.61 -47.79
C ASP A 196 -84.88 -3.57 -46.72
N THR A 197 -85.28 -2.38 -47.19
CA THR A 197 -85.80 -1.29 -46.37
C THR A 197 -87.28 -1.47 -46.00
N ALA A 198 -88.00 -2.40 -46.63
CA ALA A 198 -89.44 -2.60 -46.42
C ALA A 198 -89.78 -3.45 -45.20
N ASN A 199 -88.87 -4.28 -44.68
CA ASN A 199 -89.13 -5.19 -43.55
C ASN A 199 -88.36 -4.78 -42.28
N ALA A 200 -89.12 -4.52 -41.21
CA ALA A 200 -88.63 -3.85 -40.02
C ALA A 200 -87.90 -4.74 -38.97
N ALA A 201 -87.71 -6.03 -39.22
CA ALA A 201 -87.07 -6.94 -38.27
C ALA A 201 -86.04 -7.85 -38.94
N PHE A 202 -84.94 -8.14 -38.22
CA PHE A 202 -84.04 -9.23 -38.60
C PHE A 202 -84.82 -10.54 -38.51
N GLY A 203 -84.89 -11.25 -39.63
CA GLY A 203 -85.72 -12.43 -39.74
C GLY A 203 -85.10 -13.45 -40.67
N VAL A 204 -85.16 -14.72 -40.27
CA VAL A 204 -84.80 -15.86 -41.11
C VAL A 204 -86.10 -16.58 -41.44
N THR A 205 -86.50 -16.51 -42.70
CA THR A 205 -87.74 -17.12 -43.18
C THR A 205 -87.38 -18.16 -44.23
N ALA A 206 -87.73 -19.42 -43.95
CA ALA A 206 -87.66 -20.48 -44.94
C ALA A 206 -88.78 -20.28 -45.96
N ASN A 207 -88.45 -20.34 -47.24
CA ASN A 207 -89.42 -20.42 -48.33
C ASN A 207 -89.63 -21.89 -48.70
N PRO A 208 -90.77 -22.50 -48.34
CA PRO A 208 -91.01 -23.91 -48.61
C PRO A 208 -91.12 -24.22 -50.12
N ALA A 209 -91.47 -23.22 -50.94
CA ALA A 209 -91.76 -23.42 -52.35
C ALA A 209 -90.50 -23.64 -53.21
N ASP A 210 -89.37 -23.05 -52.83
CA ASP A 210 -88.09 -23.17 -53.55
C ASP A 210 -86.93 -23.67 -52.67
N SER A 211 -87.23 -24.04 -51.41
CA SER A 211 -86.23 -24.48 -50.42
C SER A 211 -85.13 -23.46 -50.11
N SER A 212 -85.34 -22.18 -50.46
CA SER A 212 -84.43 -21.10 -50.08
C SER A 212 -84.70 -20.61 -48.66
N VAL A 213 -83.66 -20.09 -48.00
CA VAL A 213 -83.81 -19.35 -46.74
C VAL A 213 -83.52 -17.89 -47.06
N THR A 214 -84.53 -17.05 -46.85
CA THR A 214 -84.35 -15.60 -46.90
C THR A 214 -83.93 -15.12 -45.52
N MET A 215 -82.74 -14.55 -45.45
CA MET A 215 -82.31 -13.75 -44.31
C MET A 215 -82.59 -12.29 -44.64
N ASN A 216 -83.59 -11.70 -43.99
CA ASN A 216 -83.84 -10.27 -44.04
C ASN A 216 -82.92 -9.57 -43.05
N ILE A 217 -81.99 -8.75 -43.56
CA ILE A 217 -81.14 -7.91 -42.73
C ILE A 217 -81.59 -6.46 -42.92
N PRO A 218 -82.22 -5.84 -41.91
CA PRO A 218 -82.72 -4.48 -42.05
C PRO A 218 -81.57 -3.51 -42.30
N ILE A 219 -81.82 -2.45 -43.09
CA ILE A 219 -80.92 -1.30 -43.23
C ILE A 219 -81.42 -0.22 -42.27
N VAL A 220 -80.53 0.38 -41.49
CA VAL A 220 -80.89 1.47 -40.56
C VAL A 220 -81.42 2.64 -41.37
N ASN A 221 -82.63 3.11 -41.03
CA ASN A 221 -83.12 4.41 -41.45
C ASN A 221 -83.55 5.15 -40.18
N GLY A 222 -83.06 6.37 -39.95
CA GLY A 222 -83.14 7.06 -38.65
C GLY A 222 -84.55 7.37 -38.12
N THR A 223 -85.61 6.91 -38.78
CA THR A 223 -87.02 7.21 -38.50
C THR A 223 -87.79 6.02 -37.92
N THR A 224 -87.74 4.84 -38.55
CA THR A 224 -88.53 3.68 -38.12
C THR A 224 -87.68 2.45 -37.80
N GLN A 225 -86.46 2.34 -38.36
CA GLN A 225 -85.59 1.17 -38.23
C GLN A 225 -84.28 1.52 -37.49
N LYS A 226 -84.26 1.35 -36.17
CA LYS A 226 -83.11 1.74 -35.31
C LYS A 226 -81.97 0.72 -35.23
N THR A 227 -82.14 -0.48 -35.80
CA THR A 227 -81.14 -1.56 -35.78
C THR A 227 -81.05 -2.20 -37.17
N GLY A 228 -79.82 -2.47 -37.64
CA GLY A 228 -79.58 -3.00 -38.99
C GLY A 228 -78.17 -2.73 -39.53
N LEU A 229 -77.96 -3.04 -40.82
CA LEU A 229 -76.77 -2.66 -41.57
C LEU A 229 -76.77 -1.15 -41.83
N LEU A 230 -75.58 -0.56 -41.77
CA LEU A 230 -75.32 0.82 -42.16
C LEU A 230 -75.15 0.88 -43.69
N THR A 231 -75.71 1.91 -44.33
CA THR A 231 -75.48 2.14 -45.76
C THR A 231 -74.04 2.59 -46.02
N TYR A 232 -73.60 2.58 -47.28
CA TYR A 232 -72.31 3.16 -47.65
C TYR A 232 -72.22 4.64 -47.26
N ALA A 233 -73.31 5.40 -47.36
CA ALA A 233 -73.37 6.79 -46.89
C ALA A 233 -73.18 6.90 -45.37
N ASP A 234 -73.78 5.98 -44.60
CA ASP A 234 -73.57 5.91 -43.15
C ASP A 234 -72.14 5.51 -42.79
N TRP A 235 -71.53 4.57 -43.54
CA TRP A 235 -70.12 4.23 -43.40
C TRP A 235 -69.21 5.40 -43.73
N VAL A 236 -69.50 6.16 -44.79
CA VAL A 236 -68.75 7.39 -45.11
C VAL A 236 -68.93 8.43 -44.00
N SER A 237 -70.11 8.55 -43.39
CA SER A 237 -70.34 9.41 -42.22
C SER A 237 -69.57 8.95 -40.97
N PHE A 238 -69.46 7.63 -40.74
CA PHE A 238 -68.63 7.06 -39.67
C PHE A 238 -67.12 7.22 -39.95
N SER A 239 -66.68 6.91 -41.17
CA SER A 239 -65.29 6.95 -41.62
C SER A 239 -64.77 8.39 -41.73
N SER A 240 -65.60 9.35 -42.17
CA SER A 240 -65.25 10.78 -42.12
C SER A 240 -65.14 11.33 -40.70
N LYS A 241 -65.75 10.66 -39.72
CA LYS A 241 -65.56 10.94 -38.28
C LYS A 241 -64.38 10.16 -37.68
N GLN A 242 -63.82 9.16 -38.38
CA GLN A 242 -62.57 8.50 -38.04
C GLN A 242 -61.39 9.39 -38.47
N GLN A 243 -61.20 10.51 -37.77
CA GLN A 243 -60.00 11.33 -37.96
C GLN A 243 -58.79 10.60 -37.38
N ALA A 244 -57.73 10.45 -38.18
CA ALA A 244 -56.45 9.97 -37.67
C ALA A 244 -55.92 10.97 -36.65
N ILE A 245 -55.65 10.52 -35.42
CA ILE A 245 -54.96 11.34 -34.43
C ILE A 245 -53.56 11.62 -34.96
N THR A 246 -53.32 12.84 -35.43
CA THR A 246 -51.99 13.32 -35.86
C THR A 246 -51.33 14.05 -34.70
N VAL A 247 -50.00 14.08 -34.62
CA VAL A 247 -49.30 14.82 -33.56
C VAL A 247 -49.11 16.26 -34.02
N GLY A 248 -49.76 17.20 -33.34
CA GLY A 248 -49.67 18.64 -33.63
C GLY A 248 -48.49 19.30 -32.93
N ALA A 249 -48.30 20.61 -33.17
CA ALA A 249 -47.31 21.41 -32.45
C ALA A 249 -47.61 21.47 -30.94
N LEU A 250 -46.58 21.79 -30.14
CA LEU A 250 -46.77 22.12 -28.73
C LEU A 250 -47.68 23.35 -28.59
N LEU A 251 -48.60 23.31 -27.63
CA LEU A 251 -49.45 24.47 -27.33
C LEU A 251 -48.61 25.63 -26.78
N ALA A 252 -49.08 26.86 -26.96
CA ALA A 252 -48.45 28.04 -26.37
C ALA A 252 -48.68 28.15 -24.84
N ALA A 253 -49.76 27.54 -24.33
CA ALA A 253 -50.15 27.56 -22.93
C ALA A 253 -50.42 26.16 -22.40
N SER A 254 -50.20 25.97 -21.10
CA SER A 254 -50.48 24.73 -20.40
C SER A 254 -51.98 24.41 -20.40
N THR A 255 -52.30 23.13 -20.22
CA THR A 255 -53.69 22.66 -20.05
C THR A 255 -53.78 21.72 -18.86
N PRO A 256 -54.92 21.64 -18.16
CA PRO A 256 -55.08 20.80 -16.96
C PRO A 256 -54.68 19.33 -17.13
N ASN A 257 -54.82 18.81 -18.34
CA ASN A 257 -54.51 17.41 -18.67
C ASN A 257 -53.12 17.24 -19.28
N GLY A 258 -52.40 18.34 -19.56
CA GLY A 258 -51.11 18.36 -20.27
C GLY A 258 -51.16 17.97 -21.74
N LEU A 259 -52.30 17.47 -22.19
CA LEU A 259 -52.56 16.99 -23.53
C LEU A 259 -54.02 17.34 -23.90
N THR A 260 -54.21 17.79 -25.13
CA THR A 260 -55.53 18.05 -25.71
C THR A 260 -55.62 17.45 -27.10
N ILE A 261 -56.85 17.22 -27.57
CA ILE A 261 -57.12 16.96 -28.99
C ILE A 261 -57.72 18.23 -29.55
N SER A 262 -57.09 18.81 -30.56
CA SER A 262 -57.58 20.03 -31.20
C SER A 262 -58.91 19.78 -31.92
N PRO A 263 -59.70 20.82 -32.21
CA PRO A 263 -60.93 20.68 -33.00
C PRO A 263 -60.72 20.06 -34.39
N THR A 264 -59.48 20.05 -34.88
CA THR A 264 -59.04 19.46 -36.15
C THR A 264 -58.41 18.06 -35.99
N GLY A 265 -58.49 17.45 -34.81
CA GLY A 265 -58.06 16.07 -34.57
C GLY A 265 -56.58 15.86 -34.24
N GLU A 266 -55.82 16.92 -33.95
CA GLU A 266 -54.40 16.80 -33.58
C GLU A 266 -54.23 16.60 -32.08
N LEU A 267 -53.41 15.63 -31.70
CA LEU A 267 -52.88 15.47 -30.35
C LEU A 267 -51.82 16.53 -30.09
N GLN A 268 -52.08 17.44 -29.16
CA GLN A 268 -51.16 18.52 -28.81
C GLN A 268 -50.82 18.47 -27.32
N LEU A 269 -49.53 18.59 -26.98
CA LEU A 269 -49.06 18.69 -25.60
C LEU A 269 -48.96 20.15 -25.18
N GLY A 270 -49.44 20.48 -23.98
CA GLY A 270 -49.19 21.78 -23.36
C GLY A 270 -47.83 21.82 -22.67
N PRO A 271 -47.16 22.98 -22.55
CA PRO A 271 -46.03 23.14 -21.66
C PRO A 271 -46.46 22.81 -20.23
N ALA A 272 -45.61 22.09 -19.50
CA ALA A 272 -45.78 21.91 -18.06
C ALA A 272 -45.66 23.25 -17.32
N ASP A 273 -46.43 23.41 -16.25
CA ASP A 273 -46.33 24.53 -15.31
C ASP A 273 -46.49 24.06 -13.85
N VAL A 274 -46.72 25.01 -12.94
CA VAL A 274 -46.87 24.75 -11.50
C VAL A 274 -48.09 23.89 -11.18
N THR A 275 -49.17 24.00 -11.94
CA THR A 275 -50.47 23.38 -11.66
C THR A 275 -50.84 22.26 -12.63
N ASN A 276 -50.19 22.21 -13.78
CA ASN A 276 -50.59 21.40 -14.92
C ASN A 276 -49.43 20.54 -15.43
N PRO A 277 -49.65 19.23 -15.68
CA PRO A 277 -48.66 18.38 -16.35
C PRO A 277 -48.46 18.85 -17.80
N GLY A 278 -47.36 18.43 -18.43
CA GLY A 278 -47.09 18.81 -19.82
C GLY A 278 -45.68 18.50 -20.29
N ALA A 279 -45.33 18.98 -21.48
CA ALA A 279 -44.01 18.87 -22.07
C ALA A 279 -43.02 19.89 -21.46
N VAL A 280 -41.73 19.53 -21.48
CA VAL A 280 -40.63 20.48 -21.19
C VAL A 280 -40.32 21.25 -22.48
N THR A 281 -40.27 22.57 -22.41
CA THR A 281 -40.09 23.46 -23.56
C THR A 281 -38.86 24.35 -23.40
N THR A 282 -38.55 25.15 -24.42
CA THR A 282 -37.45 26.12 -24.39
C THR A 282 -37.78 27.43 -23.68
N THR A 283 -39.05 27.64 -23.33
CA THR A 283 -39.50 28.79 -22.53
C THR A 283 -39.23 28.54 -21.05
N ALA A 284 -39.17 29.61 -20.24
CA ALA A 284 -39.06 29.43 -18.80
C ALA A 284 -40.27 28.66 -18.24
N GLN A 285 -40.01 27.63 -17.42
CA GLN A 285 -41.03 26.80 -16.79
C GLN A 285 -40.74 26.65 -15.30
N THR A 286 -41.81 26.56 -14.52
CA THR A 286 -41.73 26.24 -13.08
C THR A 286 -42.52 24.97 -12.85
N PHE A 287 -41.91 23.97 -12.21
CA PHE A 287 -42.54 22.68 -11.92
C PHE A 287 -42.85 22.57 -10.41
N ALA A 288 -44.07 22.21 -10.03
CA ALA A 288 -44.42 21.95 -8.62
C ALA A 288 -44.17 20.49 -8.21
N GLY A 289 -44.07 20.24 -6.89
CA GLY A 289 -43.82 18.92 -6.31
C GLY A 289 -42.38 18.45 -6.44
N GLN A 290 -42.01 17.36 -5.75
CA GLN A 290 -40.66 16.80 -5.84
C GLN A 290 -40.35 16.35 -7.27
N LYS A 291 -39.11 16.56 -7.72
CA LYS A 291 -38.59 16.13 -9.02
C LYS A 291 -37.34 15.30 -8.77
N THR A 292 -37.24 14.16 -9.45
CA THR A 292 -36.13 13.22 -9.30
C THR A 292 -35.41 13.06 -10.63
N PHE A 293 -34.13 13.41 -10.67
CA PHE A 293 -33.23 13.13 -11.80
C PHE A 293 -32.32 11.98 -11.37
N ARG A 294 -32.29 10.87 -12.13
CA ARG A 294 -31.57 9.65 -11.73
C ARG A 294 -30.05 9.77 -11.83
N ASP A 295 -29.58 10.52 -12.82
CA ASP A 295 -28.17 10.68 -13.13
C ASP A 295 -27.73 12.13 -12.81
N SER A 296 -27.03 12.79 -13.74
CA SER A 296 -26.54 14.17 -13.55
C SER A 296 -27.55 15.23 -13.98
N LEU A 297 -27.56 16.37 -13.27
CA LEU A 297 -28.22 17.61 -13.68
C LEU A 297 -27.14 18.64 -14.02
N THR A 298 -27.12 19.11 -15.28
CA THR A 298 -26.19 20.16 -15.73
C THR A 298 -26.95 21.48 -15.94
N ALA A 299 -26.58 22.54 -15.23
CA ALA A 299 -27.21 23.86 -15.32
C ALA A 299 -26.19 24.91 -15.80
N GLY A 300 -26.28 25.34 -17.07
CA GLY A 300 -25.26 26.17 -17.72
C GLY A 300 -25.14 27.61 -17.20
N ALA A 301 -26.21 28.17 -16.63
CA ALA A 301 -26.23 29.53 -16.07
C ALA A 301 -26.23 29.56 -14.52
N GLY A 302 -26.07 28.40 -13.88
CA GLY A 302 -26.10 28.24 -12.43
C GLY A 302 -27.32 27.47 -11.90
N LEU A 303 -27.23 27.03 -10.65
CA LEU A 303 -28.28 26.31 -9.92
C LEU A 303 -28.61 27.09 -8.65
N ASN A 304 -29.85 27.57 -8.52
CA ASN A 304 -30.34 28.20 -7.29
C ASN A 304 -31.15 27.18 -6.49
N VAL A 305 -30.74 26.90 -5.25
CA VAL A 305 -31.42 25.97 -4.35
C VAL A 305 -31.89 26.74 -3.11
N THR A 306 -33.20 26.90 -2.97
CA THR A 306 -33.82 27.54 -1.80
C THR A 306 -34.32 26.46 -0.82
N GLY A 307 -33.95 26.55 0.46
CA GLY A 307 -34.29 25.57 1.49
C GLY A 307 -33.13 24.65 1.89
N GLY A 308 -33.39 23.67 2.77
CA GLY A 308 -32.37 22.70 3.19
C GLY A 308 -32.06 21.70 2.07
N THR A 309 -30.79 21.57 1.70
CA THR A 309 -30.30 20.57 0.75
C THR A 309 -29.24 19.67 1.39
N SER A 310 -29.23 18.38 1.04
CA SER A 310 -28.22 17.41 1.46
C SER A 310 -27.50 16.87 0.22
N ILE A 311 -26.19 17.14 0.10
CA ILE A 311 -25.34 16.60 -0.95
C ILE A 311 -24.44 15.53 -0.32
N SER A 312 -24.76 14.25 -0.53
CA SER A 312 -24.15 13.13 0.20
C SER A 312 -22.77 12.71 -0.30
N ASN A 313 -22.38 13.09 -1.52
CA ASN A 313 -21.11 12.67 -2.13
C ASN A 313 -20.15 13.85 -2.42
N GLY A 314 -20.27 14.91 -1.61
CA GLY A 314 -19.42 16.11 -1.69
C GLY A 314 -19.86 17.13 -2.74
N LEU A 315 -19.39 18.37 -2.55
CA LEU A 315 -19.55 19.48 -3.49
C LEU A 315 -18.15 19.91 -3.94
N THR A 316 -17.90 19.90 -5.25
CA THR A 316 -16.65 20.41 -5.83
C THR A 316 -16.90 21.81 -6.42
N VAL A 317 -16.13 22.80 -5.98
CA VAL A 317 -16.15 24.17 -6.53
C VAL A 317 -14.83 24.39 -7.26
N THR A 318 -14.86 24.41 -8.59
CA THR A 318 -13.65 24.48 -9.43
C THR A 318 -13.17 25.90 -9.72
N ALA A 319 -14.03 26.91 -9.56
CA ALA A 319 -13.71 28.33 -9.72
C ALA A 319 -14.72 29.22 -8.96
N GLY A 320 -14.34 30.45 -8.59
CA GLY A 320 -15.24 31.46 -8.01
C GLY A 320 -15.47 31.37 -6.50
N GLY A 321 -15.00 30.31 -5.82
CA GLY A 321 -15.15 30.13 -4.38
C GLY A 321 -16.59 29.87 -3.92
N ALA A 322 -16.78 29.66 -2.62
CA ALA A 322 -18.10 29.53 -2.00
C ALA A 322 -18.28 30.64 -0.95
N ASN A 323 -19.35 31.43 -1.06
CA ASN A 323 -19.74 32.38 -0.01
C ASN A 323 -20.76 31.69 0.91
N ILE A 324 -20.32 31.32 2.11
CA ILE A 324 -21.14 30.60 3.10
C ILE A 324 -21.41 31.57 4.25
N SER A 325 -22.63 32.11 4.32
CA SER A 325 -23.05 33.06 5.35
C SER A 325 -23.57 32.41 6.64
N GLY A 326 -23.71 31.08 6.65
CA GLY A 326 -24.13 30.27 7.80
C GLY A 326 -23.00 29.45 8.42
N THR A 327 -23.33 28.58 9.37
CA THR A 327 -22.36 27.67 9.99
C THR A 327 -21.89 26.60 8.99
N LEU A 328 -20.57 26.38 8.93
CA LEU A 328 -19.95 25.33 8.11
C LEU A 328 -19.39 24.23 9.02
N THR A 329 -19.94 23.02 8.88
CA THR A 329 -19.42 21.81 9.55
C THR A 329 -18.67 20.96 8.53
N LEU A 330 -17.34 20.81 8.69
CA LEU A 330 -16.50 19.98 7.84
C LEU A 330 -16.21 18.65 8.55
N GLY A 331 -16.73 17.53 8.03
CA GLY A 331 -16.54 16.20 8.63
C GLY A 331 -15.09 15.70 8.59
N THR A 332 -14.33 16.12 7.58
CA THR A 332 -12.87 15.97 7.49
C THR A 332 -12.29 17.20 6.79
N THR A 333 -11.12 17.65 7.21
CA THR A 333 -10.34 18.67 6.49
C THR A 333 -9.01 18.06 6.05
N PRO A 334 -8.54 18.31 4.82
CA PRO A 334 -7.15 18.02 4.47
C PRO A 334 -6.20 18.80 5.38
N ASN A 335 -5.00 18.26 5.63
CA ASN A 335 -4.01 18.92 6.48
C ASN A 335 -3.77 20.37 6.04
N ASN A 336 -3.75 21.26 7.03
CA ASN A 336 -3.48 22.69 6.89
C ASN A 336 -2.16 22.92 6.13
N VAL A 337 -2.19 23.73 5.08
CA VAL A 337 -0.99 24.23 4.38
C VAL A 337 -0.41 25.38 5.22
N SER A 338 0.15 25.05 6.39
CA SER A 338 0.92 25.98 7.22
C SER A 338 2.33 26.11 6.64
N THR A 339 2.69 27.31 6.21
CA THR A 339 3.91 27.60 5.43
C THR A 339 5.17 27.82 6.27
N ALA A 340 5.13 27.62 7.59
CA ALA A 340 6.32 27.67 8.44
C ALA A 340 6.62 26.27 9.00
N THR A 341 7.34 25.48 8.20
CA THR A 341 7.85 24.17 8.62
C THR A 341 9.25 24.30 9.18
N SER A 342 9.52 23.62 10.30
CA SER A 342 10.87 23.49 10.87
C SER A 342 11.35 22.06 10.69
N TYR A 343 12.64 21.90 10.42
CA TYR A 343 13.26 20.58 10.40
C TYR A 343 13.54 20.12 11.82
N VAL A 344 13.02 18.96 12.19
CA VAL A 344 13.27 18.34 13.49
C VAL A 344 13.85 16.95 13.26
N LEU A 345 14.85 16.59 14.06
CA LEU A 345 15.50 15.28 13.99
C LEU A 345 14.74 14.30 14.90
N PHE A 346 14.12 13.28 14.31
CA PHE A 346 13.49 12.19 15.04
C PHE A 346 14.43 11.00 15.06
N ARG A 347 14.73 10.46 16.24
CA ARG A 347 15.35 9.14 16.31
C ARG A 347 14.26 8.09 16.12
N ASN A 348 14.34 7.32 15.05
CA ASN A 348 13.46 6.19 14.82
C ASN A 348 13.69 5.17 15.95
N PRO A 349 12.69 4.89 16.81
CA PRO A 349 12.91 4.08 18.01
C PRO A 349 13.15 2.60 17.69
N THR A 350 12.77 2.15 16.48
CA THR A 350 12.91 0.75 16.06
C THR A 350 14.25 0.51 15.37
N THR A 351 14.74 1.46 14.57
CA THR A 351 16.00 1.29 13.82
C THR A 351 17.17 2.06 14.43
N GLY A 352 16.91 2.99 15.35
CA GLY A 352 17.90 3.86 15.97
C GLY A 352 18.43 4.99 15.09
N ALA A 353 18.07 5.02 13.80
CA ALA A 353 18.50 6.04 12.84
C ALA A 353 17.87 7.40 13.15
N VAL A 354 18.63 8.48 12.91
CA VAL A 354 18.13 9.85 13.08
C VAL A 354 17.61 10.37 11.74
N GLU A 355 16.31 10.60 11.67
CA GLU A 355 15.61 11.07 10.49
C GLU A 355 15.29 12.56 10.61
N LYS A 356 15.66 13.34 9.59
CA LYS A 356 15.30 14.76 9.50
C LYS A 356 13.90 14.86 8.92
N ARG A 357 12.91 15.31 9.70
CA ARG A 357 11.52 15.45 9.25
C ARG A 357 11.05 16.90 9.33
N LEU A 358 10.31 17.30 8.31
CA LEU A 358 9.56 18.55 8.28
C LEU A 358 8.34 18.41 9.19
N VAL A 359 8.17 19.32 10.14
CA VAL A 359 6.99 19.37 11.01
C VAL A 359 6.50 20.82 11.15
N ASP A 360 5.19 20.96 11.27
CA ASP A 360 4.50 22.24 11.42
C ASP A 360 4.91 22.91 12.74
N SER A 361 5.28 24.19 12.69
CA SER A 361 5.65 24.97 13.88
C SER A 361 4.53 25.05 14.92
N SER A 362 3.25 24.94 14.52
CA SER A 362 2.11 24.91 15.44
C SER A 362 2.05 23.65 16.31
N ALA A 363 2.65 22.53 15.89
CA ALA A 363 2.75 21.30 16.68
C ALA A 363 3.58 21.48 17.97
N PHE A 364 4.40 22.53 18.02
CA PHE A 364 5.26 22.86 19.17
C PHE A 364 4.73 24.03 20.01
N SER A 365 3.65 24.70 19.59
CA SER A 365 3.01 25.77 20.39
C SER A 365 2.47 25.29 21.74
N ALA A 366 2.31 23.97 21.89
CA ALA A 366 1.97 23.28 23.13
C ALA A 366 3.11 22.37 23.65
N GLY A 367 4.30 22.40 23.05
CA GLY A 367 5.40 21.47 23.32
C GLY A 367 6.07 21.68 24.68
N LEU A 368 6.15 22.93 25.14
CA LEU A 368 6.63 23.28 26.47
C LEU A 368 5.50 23.94 27.26
N LYS A 369 4.68 23.11 27.92
CA LYS A 369 3.54 23.61 28.72
C LYS A 369 3.98 24.19 30.06
N SER A 370 5.09 23.69 30.61
CA SER A 370 5.70 24.22 31.81
C SER A 370 7.16 23.83 31.98
N ILE A 371 7.93 24.69 32.65
CA ILE A 371 9.17 24.33 33.34
C ILE A 371 9.04 24.85 34.77
N ASN A 372 9.20 23.97 35.75
CA ASN A 372 9.23 24.30 37.17
C ASN A 372 8.11 25.29 37.59
N SER A 373 6.88 24.97 37.19
CA SER A 373 5.63 25.72 37.47
C SER A 373 5.39 27.02 36.70
N GLN A 374 6.31 27.47 35.85
CA GLN A 374 6.03 28.55 34.88
C GLN A 374 5.21 27.98 33.70
N THR A 375 4.19 28.70 33.24
CA THR A 375 3.31 28.28 32.12
C THR A 375 3.21 29.39 31.08
N GLY A 376 3.46 29.06 29.82
CA GLY A 376 3.36 30.03 28.72
C GLY A 376 4.12 29.57 27.48
N PRO A 377 3.77 30.10 26.29
CA PRO A 377 4.35 29.63 25.04
C PRO A 377 5.80 30.09 24.80
N ALA A 378 6.47 30.74 25.76
CA ALA A 378 7.84 31.23 25.61
C ALA A 378 8.56 31.41 26.97
N ILE A 379 8.99 30.32 27.60
CA ILE A 379 9.79 30.39 28.83
C ILE A 379 11.27 30.67 28.47
N SER A 380 11.81 31.80 28.90
CA SER A 380 13.20 32.21 28.69
C SER A 380 14.14 31.71 29.79
N LEU A 381 15.38 31.37 29.44
CA LEU A 381 16.43 31.03 30.41
C LEU A 381 17.39 32.21 30.55
N ALA A 382 17.76 32.57 31.77
CA ALA A 382 18.70 33.65 32.06
C ALA A 382 19.63 33.30 33.23
N THR A 383 20.68 34.09 33.41
CA THR A 383 21.60 33.99 34.55
C THR A 383 21.38 35.15 35.52
N GLY A 384 21.66 34.93 36.79
CA GLY A 384 21.69 35.96 37.83
C GLY A 384 22.74 35.64 38.89
N ASN A 385 22.85 36.50 39.92
CA ASN A 385 23.84 36.36 40.99
C ASN A 385 23.25 36.57 42.39
N THR A 386 21.94 36.39 42.54
CA THR A 386 21.23 36.57 43.81
C THR A 386 21.28 35.31 44.68
N GLY A 387 21.16 35.49 46.00
CA GLY A 387 21.17 34.41 46.98
C GLY A 387 22.55 34.11 47.57
N THR A 388 22.62 33.09 48.42
CA THR A 388 23.84 32.66 49.12
C THR A 388 24.40 31.33 48.59
N ASP A 389 23.71 30.73 47.63
CA ASP A 389 24.07 29.47 47.00
C ASP A 389 23.48 29.39 45.59
N PHE A 390 23.94 28.43 44.79
CA PHE A 390 23.35 28.20 43.48
C PHE A 390 21.87 27.87 43.62
N ASN A 391 21.02 28.62 42.93
CA ASN A 391 19.58 28.40 42.92
C ASN A 391 18.98 28.64 41.54
N ILE A 392 17.87 27.97 41.27
CA ILE A 392 17.09 28.15 40.05
C ILE A 392 15.79 28.84 40.45
N ASP A 393 15.67 30.10 40.06
CA ASP A 393 14.48 30.91 40.31
C ASP A 393 13.52 30.78 39.13
N SER A 394 12.37 30.17 39.40
CA SER A 394 11.27 30.04 38.47
C SER A 394 9.99 30.69 39.01
N THR A 395 10.08 31.57 40.00
CA THR A 395 8.90 32.11 40.70
C THR A 395 8.85 33.62 40.69
N THR A 396 9.98 34.33 40.60
CA THR A 396 10.00 35.80 40.70
C THR A 396 9.53 36.50 39.43
N THR A 397 9.78 35.93 38.25
CA THR A 397 9.45 36.55 36.95
C THR A 397 8.68 35.56 36.07
N ALA A 398 7.51 35.98 35.57
CA ALA A 398 6.70 35.15 34.67
C ALA A 398 7.47 34.83 33.37
N ASN A 399 7.30 33.60 32.87
CA ASN A 399 7.93 33.11 31.63
C ASN A 399 9.46 33.20 31.61
N LYS A 400 10.11 33.13 32.77
CA LYS A 400 11.57 33.19 32.89
C LYS A 400 12.07 32.25 33.98
N ILE A 401 13.14 31.52 33.69
CA ILE A 401 13.89 30.69 34.64
C ILE A 401 15.28 31.32 34.77
N VAL A 402 15.67 31.70 35.98
CA VAL A 402 16.96 32.34 36.25
C VAL A 402 17.85 31.39 37.03
N PHE A 403 19.03 31.08 36.48
CA PHE A 403 20.08 30.33 37.17
C PHE A 403 20.96 31.33 37.92
N ASN A 404 20.79 31.39 39.23
CA ASN A 404 21.54 32.29 40.09
C ASN A 404 22.80 31.60 40.60
N LEU A 405 23.97 32.18 40.32
CA LEU A 405 25.26 31.80 40.90
C LEU A 405 25.86 33.04 41.56
N PRO A 406 25.79 33.18 42.90
CA PRO A 406 26.32 34.35 43.58
C PRO A 406 27.86 34.40 43.50
N ASP A 407 28.44 35.55 43.83
CA ASP A 407 29.88 35.70 44.00
C ASP A 407 30.33 35.10 45.34
N ALA A 408 31.52 34.51 45.38
CA ALA A 408 32.06 33.93 46.60
C ALA A 408 32.25 34.99 47.69
N ALA A 409 31.68 34.74 48.86
CA ALA A 409 31.78 35.62 50.02
C ALA A 409 31.87 34.79 51.32
N LEU A 410 32.01 35.47 52.46
CA LEU A 410 32.07 34.80 53.77
C LEU A 410 30.84 33.93 54.05
N THR A 411 29.68 34.33 53.55
CA THR A 411 28.38 33.66 53.75
C THR A 411 27.76 33.11 52.47
N ALA A 412 28.44 33.23 51.32
CA ALA A 412 27.91 32.80 50.04
C ALA A 412 28.87 31.81 49.34
N ARG A 413 28.33 30.66 48.94
CA ARG A 413 29.03 29.72 48.06
C ARG A 413 28.83 30.19 46.63
N GLY A 414 29.92 30.68 46.02
CA GLY A 414 29.81 31.41 44.77
C GLY A 414 31.02 31.32 43.87
N ALA A 415 30.95 32.03 42.74
CA ALA A 415 32.02 32.15 41.78
C ALA A 415 33.18 33.01 42.30
N VAL A 416 34.42 32.63 41.98
CA VAL A 416 35.58 33.51 42.18
C VAL A 416 35.62 34.51 41.03
N THR A 417 35.59 35.80 41.35
CA THR A 417 35.51 36.87 40.35
C THR A 417 36.73 37.78 40.40
N THR A 418 36.79 38.76 39.50
CA THR A 418 37.85 39.78 39.47
C THR A 418 37.67 40.86 40.53
N GLY A 419 36.53 40.88 41.24
CA GLY A 419 36.29 41.80 42.34
C GLY A 419 37.01 41.37 43.62
N THR A 420 37.09 42.27 44.59
CA THR A 420 37.57 41.92 45.93
C THR A 420 36.60 40.93 46.58
N GLN A 421 37.11 39.79 47.03
CA GLN A 421 36.33 38.73 47.65
C GLN A 421 36.98 38.24 48.94
N SER A 422 36.14 37.75 49.85
CA SER A 422 36.54 37.20 51.14
C SER A 422 36.03 35.78 51.28
N PHE A 423 36.89 34.86 51.71
CA PHE A 423 36.56 33.44 51.83
C PHE A 423 36.60 33.00 53.30
N ALA A 424 35.53 32.39 53.79
CA ALA A 424 35.47 31.84 55.16
C ALA A 424 36.01 30.40 55.24
N GLY A 425 36.57 30.01 56.39
CA GLY A 425 37.09 28.67 56.66
C GLY A 425 38.44 28.36 55.99
N THR A 426 39.09 27.26 56.37
CA THR A 426 40.39 26.86 55.79
C THR A 426 40.31 26.64 54.28
N LYS A 427 41.31 27.17 53.55
CA LYS A 427 41.45 26.99 52.10
C LYS A 427 42.76 26.25 51.84
N THR A 428 42.70 25.21 51.02
CA THR A 428 43.87 24.41 50.64
C THR A 428 44.18 24.64 49.16
N PHE A 429 45.46 24.90 48.87
CA PHE A 429 46.00 24.98 47.51
C PHE A 429 47.05 23.87 47.40
N ARG A 430 46.89 22.93 46.46
CA ARG A 430 47.72 21.73 46.40
C ARG A 430 49.13 21.99 45.89
N ASP A 431 49.24 22.84 44.88
CA ASP A 431 50.47 23.01 44.11
C ASP A 431 51.15 24.33 44.51
N SER A 432 50.96 25.41 43.76
CA SER A 432 51.57 26.72 44.05
C SER A 432 50.54 27.85 44.15
N VAL A 433 50.89 28.91 44.89
CA VAL A 433 50.15 30.18 44.95
C VAL A 433 51.09 31.29 44.51
N SER A 434 50.75 31.98 43.41
CA SER A 434 51.47 33.15 42.93
C SER A 434 50.66 34.40 43.24
N VAL A 435 51.29 35.38 43.92
CA VAL A 435 50.63 36.62 44.36
C VAL A 435 51.30 37.79 43.65
N GLY A 436 50.57 38.45 42.75
CA GLY A 436 51.14 39.49 41.88
C GLY A 436 51.44 40.83 42.55
N LYS A 437 50.84 41.13 43.71
CA LYS A 437 51.00 42.42 44.41
C LYS A 437 51.52 42.27 45.84
N ALA A 438 50.69 41.76 46.75
CA ALA A 438 51.08 41.59 48.15
C ALA A 438 50.33 40.43 48.81
N ALA A 439 51.04 39.62 49.60
CA ALA A 439 50.47 38.61 50.48
C ALA A 439 50.46 39.14 51.93
N ASN A 440 49.26 39.39 52.48
CA ASN A 440 49.09 39.80 53.87
C ASN A 440 48.63 38.62 54.73
N ILE A 441 49.45 38.18 55.69
CA ILE A 441 49.18 37.02 56.54
C ILE A 441 49.00 37.49 57.98
N GLY A 442 47.83 37.20 58.56
CA GLY A 442 47.51 37.52 59.96
C GLY A 442 46.94 38.93 60.20
N SER A 443 46.53 39.64 59.14
CA SER A 443 45.95 40.99 59.25
C SER A 443 44.87 41.23 58.17
N THR A 444 43.91 42.11 58.46
CA THR A 444 42.88 42.60 57.53
C THR A 444 43.18 44.01 56.99
N ALA A 445 44.24 44.66 57.46
CA ALA A 445 44.70 45.94 56.92
C ALA A 445 45.40 45.77 55.57
N ASP A 446 45.63 46.84 54.84
CA ASP A 446 46.44 46.76 53.61
C ASP A 446 47.90 46.42 53.92
N ALA A 447 48.50 45.54 53.11
CA ALA A 447 49.93 45.26 53.20
C ALA A 447 50.76 46.39 52.61
N ASN A 448 51.86 46.74 53.28
CA ASN A 448 52.86 47.71 52.82
C ASN A 448 54.14 47.04 52.27
N SER A 449 54.18 45.71 52.26
CA SER A 449 55.28 44.88 51.75
C SER A 449 54.73 43.78 50.85
N THR A 450 55.54 43.25 49.92
CA THR A 450 55.12 42.16 49.01
C THR A 450 54.77 40.86 49.74
N LEU A 451 55.47 40.57 50.83
CA LEU A 451 55.10 39.57 51.84
C LEU A 451 55.08 40.26 53.20
N GLN A 452 53.91 40.34 53.82
CA GLN A 452 53.74 40.89 55.16
C GLN A 452 53.19 39.80 56.08
N VAL A 453 53.94 39.47 57.13
CA VAL A 453 53.53 38.52 58.16
C VAL A 453 53.35 39.28 59.47
N THR A 454 52.10 39.47 59.89
CA THR A 454 51.75 40.04 61.19
C THR A 454 51.60 38.91 62.20
N GLY A 455 52.73 38.29 62.56
CA GLY A 455 52.80 37.09 63.41
C GLY A 455 54.17 36.41 63.35
N SER A 456 54.26 35.17 63.84
CA SER A 456 55.49 34.36 63.77
C SER A 456 55.63 33.62 62.44
N MET A 457 56.88 33.33 62.05
CA MET A 457 57.22 32.49 60.89
C MET A 457 57.92 31.22 61.36
N ALA A 458 57.50 30.06 60.83
CA ALA A 458 58.21 28.79 60.99
C ALA A 458 59.02 28.49 59.73
N LEU A 459 60.32 28.25 59.88
CA LEU A 459 61.25 27.94 58.78
C LEU A 459 61.89 26.57 59.03
N ASN A 460 62.36 25.93 57.97
CA ASN A 460 63.04 24.63 58.08
C ASN A 460 64.34 24.74 58.89
N ILE A 461 64.55 23.82 59.82
CA ILE A 461 65.78 23.69 60.59
C ILE A 461 66.25 22.23 60.57
N VAL A 462 67.53 22.03 60.24
CA VAL A 462 68.15 20.70 60.17
C VAL A 462 69.47 20.69 60.94
N THR A 463 69.77 19.57 61.59
CA THR A 463 71.05 19.34 62.28
C THR A 463 71.86 18.31 61.50
N VAL A 464 73.14 18.60 61.26
CA VAL A 464 74.06 17.71 60.53
C VAL A 464 75.29 17.41 61.36
N THR A 465 75.79 16.17 61.30
CA THR A 465 76.94 15.69 62.08
C THR A 465 78.12 15.25 61.19
N SER A 466 78.00 15.44 59.89
CA SER A 466 79.02 15.16 58.87
C SER A 466 78.89 16.15 57.71
N THR A 467 79.82 16.10 56.75
CA THR A 467 79.79 16.94 55.54
C THR A 467 78.43 16.85 54.83
N TYR A 468 77.85 18.01 54.49
CA TYR A 468 76.47 18.11 54.02
C TYR A 468 76.32 19.12 52.88
N THR A 469 75.52 18.79 51.86
CA THR A 469 75.19 19.74 50.78
C THR A 469 73.80 20.30 51.02
N LEU A 470 73.67 21.62 51.06
CA LEU A 470 72.39 22.27 51.34
C LEU A 470 71.35 21.97 50.25
N LEU A 471 70.13 21.72 50.70
CA LEU A 471 68.95 21.51 49.86
C LEU A 471 68.17 22.83 49.66
N ALA A 472 67.34 22.87 48.62
CA ALA A 472 66.44 24.00 48.38
C ALA A 472 65.40 24.19 49.51
N THR A 473 65.15 23.16 50.31
CA THR A 473 64.22 23.13 51.44
C THR A 473 64.83 23.63 52.74
N ASP A 474 66.16 23.71 52.83
CA ASP A 474 66.82 24.12 54.06
C ASP A 474 66.64 25.61 54.28
N ASN A 475 66.69 26.03 55.54
CA ASN A 475 66.82 27.45 55.87
C ASN A 475 67.86 27.67 56.96
N THR A 476 67.77 26.93 58.06
CA THR A 476 68.76 26.93 59.12
C THR A 476 69.43 25.56 59.23
N VAL A 477 70.76 25.53 59.15
CA VAL A 477 71.57 24.32 59.33
C VAL A 477 72.43 24.44 60.56
N LEU A 478 72.25 23.51 61.50
CA LEU A 478 73.06 23.36 62.69
C LEU A 478 74.13 22.29 62.43
N ALA A 479 75.35 22.69 62.13
CA ALA A 479 76.46 21.77 61.87
C ALA A 479 77.20 21.44 63.17
N ASN A 480 77.04 20.20 63.63
CA ASN A 480 77.61 19.71 64.87
C ASN A 480 79.01 19.13 64.67
N THR A 481 80.02 19.95 64.94
CA THR A 481 81.44 19.62 64.76
C THR A 481 82.07 18.91 65.96
N THR A 482 81.28 18.32 66.87
CA THR A 482 81.82 17.70 68.09
C THR A 482 82.85 16.60 67.78
N SER A 483 82.58 15.75 66.80
CA SER A 483 83.41 14.57 66.51
C SER A 483 84.47 14.80 65.42
N ALA A 484 84.25 15.72 64.49
CA ALA A 484 85.17 16.07 63.41
C ALA A 484 84.80 17.42 62.79
N GLY A 485 85.74 18.03 62.06
CA GLY A 485 85.43 19.15 61.18
C GLY A 485 84.40 18.77 60.11
N ILE A 486 83.49 19.69 59.80
CA ILE A 486 82.39 19.48 58.84
C ILE A 486 82.55 20.47 57.69
N THR A 487 82.28 20.02 56.46
CA THR A 487 82.07 20.93 55.33
C THR A 487 80.59 21.04 54.99
N VAL A 488 80.02 22.24 54.98
CA VAL A 488 78.68 22.51 54.44
C VAL A 488 78.83 23.12 53.05
N THR A 489 78.30 22.44 52.04
CA THR A 489 78.41 22.86 50.65
C THR A 489 77.17 23.66 50.22
N LEU A 490 77.35 24.91 49.79
CA LEU A 490 76.28 25.75 49.23
C LEU A 490 75.96 25.36 47.78
N PRO A 491 74.70 25.41 47.33
CA PRO A 491 74.33 25.17 45.94
C PRO A 491 74.86 26.28 45.02
N SER A 492 74.80 26.05 43.71
CA SER A 492 75.16 27.06 42.71
C SER A 492 74.25 28.28 42.87
N PRO A 493 74.80 29.51 42.92
CA PRO A 493 74.00 30.72 43.09
C PRO A 493 73.12 31.04 41.87
N SER A 494 73.45 30.48 40.69
CA SER A 494 72.70 30.71 39.45
C SER A 494 71.24 30.26 39.57
N GLY A 495 70.30 31.16 39.28
CA GLY A 495 68.86 30.89 39.29
C GLY A 495 68.18 30.96 40.66
N ILE A 496 68.90 31.34 41.72
CA ILE A 496 68.37 31.44 43.10
C ILE A 496 68.68 32.78 43.77
N THR A 497 68.78 33.87 42.99
CA THR A 497 68.99 35.23 43.51
C THR A 497 68.08 35.52 44.71
N GLY A 498 68.66 35.99 45.80
CA GLY A 498 67.97 36.31 47.04
C GLY A 498 67.81 35.13 48.00
N ARG A 499 68.21 33.88 47.65
CA ARG A 499 68.18 32.73 48.58
C ARG A 499 69.02 33.02 49.82
N ILE A 500 68.45 32.75 50.99
CA ILE A 500 69.08 32.96 52.30
C ILE A 500 69.24 31.61 53.02
N TYR A 501 70.43 31.36 53.55
CA TYR A 501 70.71 30.25 54.46
C TYR A 501 71.39 30.76 55.74
N THR A 502 71.00 30.20 56.88
CA THR A 502 71.71 30.38 58.16
C THR A 502 72.47 29.10 58.48
N ILE A 503 73.79 29.19 58.61
CA ILE A 503 74.64 28.06 58.96
C ILE A 503 75.28 28.35 60.31
N LYS A 504 75.02 27.49 61.28
CA LYS A 504 75.51 27.62 62.65
C LYS A 504 76.37 26.44 63.03
N LYS A 505 77.59 26.73 63.49
CA LYS A 505 78.43 25.72 64.15
C LYS A 505 77.86 25.47 65.54
N ILE A 506 77.64 24.21 65.86
CA ILE A 506 77.25 23.76 67.20
C ILE A 506 78.14 22.61 67.64
N GLY A 507 77.99 22.18 68.90
CA GLY A 507 78.80 21.11 69.48
C GLY A 507 79.99 21.64 70.26
N THR A 508 80.92 20.75 70.58
CA THR A 508 82.10 21.03 71.42
C THR A 508 83.39 20.70 70.68
N GLY A 509 83.44 21.01 69.37
CA GLY A 509 84.57 20.69 68.51
C GLY A 509 85.76 21.66 68.64
N GLY A 510 85.55 22.79 69.32
CA GLY A 510 86.56 23.83 69.48
C GLY A 510 87.06 24.37 68.13
N ILE A 511 88.27 24.92 68.13
CA ILE A 511 88.92 25.44 66.92
C ILE A 511 89.50 24.33 66.03
N ASP A 512 89.72 23.13 66.58
CA ASP A 512 90.34 21.99 65.89
C ASP A 512 89.37 21.37 64.87
N ASN A 513 88.11 21.20 65.26
CA ASN A 513 87.03 20.74 64.38
C ASN A 513 86.28 21.95 63.81
N SER A 514 86.90 22.65 62.87
CA SER A 514 86.29 23.81 62.20
C SER A 514 85.10 23.41 61.30
N LEU A 515 84.16 24.33 61.12
CA LEU A 515 83.08 24.23 60.13
C LEU A 515 83.48 25.02 58.89
N THR A 516 83.73 24.33 57.79
CA THR A 516 84.02 24.94 56.49
C THR A 516 82.74 25.07 55.68
N ILE A 517 82.47 26.24 55.11
CA ILE A 517 81.36 26.48 54.19
C ILE A 517 81.95 26.68 52.81
N ASN A 518 81.56 25.82 51.86
CA ASN A 518 82.14 25.77 50.53
C ASN A 518 81.05 25.97 49.45
N PRO A 519 81.10 27.00 48.62
CA PRO A 519 80.19 27.13 47.50
C PRO A 519 80.53 26.15 46.38
N THR A 520 79.52 25.55 45.73
CA THR A 520 79.71 24.80 44.47
C THR A 520 79.95 25.71 43.27
N GLY A 521 79.66 27.01 43.38
CA GLY A 521 79.94 28.03 42.36
C GLY A 521 79.91 29.44 42.96
N GLY A 522 80.67 30.36 42.37
CA GLY A 522 80.87 31.71 42.92
C GLY A 522 81.83 31.73 44.12
N THR A 523 81.84 32.86 44.83
CA THR A 523 82.65 33.08 46.05
C THR A 523 81.77 33.44 47.24
N ILE A 524 82.30 33.37 48.47
CA ILE A 524 81.69 33.92 49.69
C ILE A 524 82.49 35.16 50.11
N ASP A 525 81.89 36.35 50.01
CA ASP A 525 82.57 37.65 50.23
C ASP A 525 83.93 37.75 49.48
N GLY A 526 83.99 37.23 48.25
CA GLY A 526 85.20 37.20 47.42
C GLY A 526 86.20 36.07 47.72
N ALA A 527 85.98 35.28 48.79
CA ALA A 527 86.79 34.12 49.13
C ALA A 527 86.22 32.81 48.57
N SER A 528 87.07 31.81 48.33
CA SER A 528 86.62 30.49 47.84
C SER A 528 85.86 29.67 48.88
N THR A 529 86.08 29.91 50.18
CA THR A 529 85.39 29.24 51.30
C THR A 529 85.23 30.20 52.47
N TYR A 530 84.34 29.88 53.42
CA TYR A 530 84.19 30.58 54.69
C TYR A 530 84.30 29.59 55.86
N ILE A 531 85.14 29.87 56.86
CA ILE A 531 85.38 28.95 57.98
C ILE A 531 84.87 29.56 59.28
N ILE A 532 84.10 28.77 60.04
CA ILE A 532 83.71 29.07 61.42
C ILE A 532 84.53 28.19 62.36
N TYR A 533 85.36 28.82 63.19
CA TYR A 533 86.16 28.12 64.21
C TYR A 533 85.42 27.99 65.54
N ASN A 534 84.83 29.10 66.01
CA ASN A 534 84.21 29.15 67.34
C ASN A 534 82.88 28.38 67.38
N ASP A 535 82.72 27.50 68.37
CA ASP A 535 81.45 26.83 68.65
C ASP A 535 80.34 27.86 68.92
N TYR A 536 79.10 27.48 68.60
CA TYR A 536 77.89 28.31 68.76
C TYR A 536 77.86 29.61 67.95
N SER A 537 78.80 29.80 67.03
CA SER A 537 78.82 30.92 66.07
C SER A 537 78.08 30.56 64.78
N TYR A 538 77.52 31.55 64.10
CA TYR A 538 76.76 31.36 62.87
C TYR A 538 77.09 32.41 61.83
N VAL A 539 76.71 32.13 60.59
CA VAL A 539 76.59 33.13 59.53
C VAL A 539 75.26 32.97 58.84
N THR A 540 74.69 34.09 58.40
CA THR A 540 73.61 34.11 57.42
C THR A 540 74.19 34.56 56.10
N LEU A 541 74.03 33.75 55.07
CA LEU A 541 74.48 34.06 53.73
C LEU A 541 73.29 34.33 52.81
N GLN A 542 73.44 35.30 51.91
CA GLN A 542 72.49 35.57 50.84
C GLN A 542 73.21 35.68 49.51
N THR A 543 72.61 35.13 48.45
CA THR A 543 73.18 35.21 47.09
C THR A 543 72.55 36.31 46.25
N ASP A 544 73.36 36.98 45.42
CA ASP A 544 72.90 37.87 44.34
C ASP A 544 72.57 37.13 43.04
N GLY A 545 72.80 35.81 42.97
CA GLY A 545 72.66 35.00 41.76
C GLY A 545 74.00 34.63 41.11
N SER A 546 75.11 35.22 41.55
CA SER A 546 76.46 34.95 41.06
C SER A 546 77.44 34.59 42.19
N ASN A 547 77.36 35.26 43.34
CA ASN A 547 78.18 35.03 44.53
C ASN A 547 77.30 34.93 45.80
N TRP A 548 77.91 34.56 46.92
CA TRP A 548 77.31 34.53 48.25
C TRP A 548 77.93 35.64 49.12
N TYR A 549 77.12 36.27 49.95
CA TYR A 549 77.58 37.33 50.88
C TYR A 549 77.16 37.02 52.30
N VAL A 550 78.03 37.27 53.27
CA VAL A 550 77.67 37.18 54.68
C VAL A 550 76.92 38.44 55.08
N ILE A 551 75.61 38.29 55.32
CA ILE A 551 74.73 39.42 55.67
C ILE A 551 74.52 39.58 57.18
N ARG A 552 74.81 38.53 57.97
CA ARG A 552 74.74 38.52 59.44
C ARG A 552 75.75 37.50 60.00
N LYS A 553 76.39 37.80 61.12
CA LYS A 553 77.29 36.88 61.85
C LYS A 553 77.33 37.20 63.34
#